data_AF-A0A068LGI5-F1
#
_entry.id   AF-A0A068LGI5-F1
#
_cell.length_a   1.000
_cell.length_b   1.000
_cell.length_c   1.000
_cell.angle_alpha   90.00
_cell.angle_beta   90.00
_cell.angle_gamma   90.00
#
_symmetry.space_group_name_H-M   'P 1'
#
loop_
_entity.id
_entity.type
_entity.pdbx_description
1 polymer ?
#
loop_
_entity_poly.entity_id
_entity_poly.type
_entity_poly.pdbx_seq_one_letter_code
_entity_poly.pdbx_strand_id
1 'polypeptide(L)'
;DKVLPIFTGECKECRHCKSSESNMCDLLRINTDRGAMIGDGKTRFSKNGQPIHHFLGTSTFSEYTVVHVGCLAKINPEAPLDKVCVLSCGISTGLGATLNVAKPTKGSTVAIFGLGAVGLAAAEGARL
;
A
#
# COMPACT_ATOMS: atom_id res chain seq x y z
N ASP A 1 3.60 -9.24 -16.17
CA ASP A 1 2.68 -9.29 -15.01
C ASP A 1 2.00 -7.96 -14.80
N LYS A 2 0.70 -7.96 -14.47
CA LYS A 2 0.04 -6.77 -13.91
C LYS A 2 0.38 -6.70 -12.42
N VAL A 3 0.76 -5.52 -11.94
CA VAL A 3 1.23 -5.32 -10.56
C VAL A 3 0.65 -4.04 -9.97
N LEU A 4 0.52 -4.01 -8.64
CA LEU A 4 0.23 -2.82 -7.85
C LEU A 4 1.43 -2.50 -6.94
N PRO A 5 2.04 -1.30 -7.05
CA PRO A 5 2.99 -0.81 -6.06
C PRO A 5 2.27 -0.46 -4.75
N ILE A 6 2.76 -0.97 -3.63
CA ILE A 6 2.23 -0.74 -2.29
C ILE A 6 3.24 0.10 -1.49
N PHE A 7 2.76 1.11 -0.77
CA PHE A 7 3.60 2.06 -0.03
C PHE A 7 4.30 1.45 1.22
N THR A 8 3.88 0.24 1.62
CA THR A 8 4.50 -0.60 2.63
C THR A 8 4.61 -2.00 2.06
N GLY A 9 5.74 -2.67 2.27
CA GLY A 9 6.03 -3.97 1.66
C GLY A 9 6.01 -5.13 2.66
N GLU A 10 6.27 -6.32 2.12
CA GLU A 10 6.34 -7.57 2.86
C GLU A 10 7.57 -8.38 2.43
N CYS A 11 8.62 -8.41 3.26
CA CYS A 11 9.87 -9.12 2.93
C CYS A 11 9.82 -10.64 3.12
N LYS A 12 8.71 -11.18 3.64
CA LYS A 12 8.49 -12.60 4.00
C LYS A 12 9.41 -13.21 5.07
N GLU A 13 10.55 -12.58 5.37
CA GLU A 13 11.56 -13.18 6.26
C GLU A 13 11.60 -12.63 7.68
N CYS A 14 11.16 -11.38 7.91
CA CYS A 14 11.23 -10.75 9.22
C CYS A 14 10.17 -11.29 10.18
N ARG A 15 10.33 -11.01 11.48
CA ARG A 15 9.42 -11.48 12.54
C ARG A 15 7.97 -11.07 12.28
N HIS A 16 7.77 -9.82 11.83
CA HIS A 16 6.44 -9.32 11.52
C HIS A 16 5.81 -10.02 10.31
N CYS A 17 6.57 -10.27 9.23
CA CYS A 17 6.06 -11.01 8.07
C CYS A 17 5.75 -12.48 8.37
N LYS A 18 6.40 -13.07 9.39
CA LYS A 18 6.14 -14.44 9.83
C LYS A 18 5.01 -14.54 10.86
N SER A 19 4.47 -13.41 11.32
CA SER A 19 3.35 -13.35 12.27
C SER A 19 2.01 -13.50 11.55
N SER A 20 1.02 -14.12 12.18
CA SER A 20 -0.37 -14.15 11.70
C SER A 20 -1.11 -12.82 11.90
N GLU A 21 -0.64 -11.97 12.81
CA GLU A 21 -1.38 -10.77 13.27
C GLU A 21 -0.87 -9.47 12.65
N SER A 22 0.36 -9.46 12.12
CA SER A 22 1.05 -8.22 11.74
C SER A 22 1.31 -8.11 10.24
N ASN A 23 1.18 -6.90 9.72
CA ASN A 23 1.59 -6.51 8.37
C ASN A 23 2.74 -5.48 8.37
N MET A 24 3.38 -5.25 9.53
CA MET A 24 4.37 -4.18 9.72
C MET A 24 5.80 -4.66 9.49
N CYS A 25 6.15 -4.96 8.23
CA CYS A 25 7.47 -5.48 7.86
C CYS A 25 8.64 -4.66 8.46
N ASP A 26 9.62 -5.33 9.08
CA ASP A 26 10.80 -4.67 9.64
C ASP A 26 11.62 -3.92 8.60
N LEU A 27 11.74 -4.50 7.40
CA LEU A 27 12.54 -3.95 6.31
C LEU A 27 11.78 -2.92 5.47
N LEU A 28 10.52 -3.20 5.15
CA LEU A 28 9.76 -2.53 4.09
C LEU A 28 8.57 -1.72 4.60
N ARG A 29 8.43 -1.52 5.91
CA ARG A 29 7.44 -0.60 6.47
C ARG A 29 7.53 0.79 5.85
N ILE A 30 6.40 1.50 5.86
CA ILE A 30 6.29 2.89 5.43
C ILE A 30 7.41 3.75 6.03
N ASN A 31 8.01 4.59 5.18
CA ASN A 31 8.95 5.63 5.58
C ASN A 31 8.77 6.82 4.63
N THR A 32 8.28 7.93 5.16
CA THR A 32 7.98 9.16 4.41
C THR A 32 9.22 10.00 4.10
N ASP A 33 10.28 9.84 4.89
CA ASP A 33 11.49 10.65 4.80
C ASP A 33 12.53 10.03 3.85
N ARG A 34 12.37 8.74 3.51
CA ARG A 34 13.27 8.02 2.62
C ARG A 34 13.02 8.39 1.15
N GLY A 35 13.87 9.26 0.63
CA GLY A 35 13.88 9.68 -0.77
C GLY A 35 14.65 8.78 -1.76
N ALA A 36 15.03 7.56 -1.37
CA ALA A 36 15.95 6.71 -2.14
C ALA A 36 15.66 5.20 -1.98
N MET A 37 16.25 4.37 -2.85
CA MET A 37 16.11 2.92 -2.79
C MET A 37 16.86 2.31 -1.61
N ILE A 38 16.28 1.28 -0.98
CA ILE A 38 16.89 0.59 0.18
C ILE A 38 18.18 -0.14 -0.21
N GLY A 39 18.27 -0.68 -1.42
CA GLY A 39 19.38 -1.55 -1.82
C GLY A 39 20.74 -0.84 -1.94
N ASP A 40 20.76 0.45 -2.29
CA ASP A 40 22.01 1.21 -2.50
C ASP A 40 21.96 2.65 -1.98
N GLY A 41 20.85 3.08 -1.36
CA GLY A 41 20.68 4.44 -0.85
C GLY A 41 20.60 5.52 -1.94
N LYS A 42 20.47 5.15 -3.23
CA LYS A 42 20.43 6.12 -4.35
C LYS A 42 19.00 6.32 -4.86
N THR A 43 18.75 7.47 -5.48
CA THR A 43 17.54 7.64 -6.29
C THR A 43 17.67 6.93 -7.64
N ARG A 44 16.55 6.76 -8.34
CA ARG A 44 16.46 6.27 -9.72
C ARG A 44 15.97 7.34 -10.69
N PHE A 45 15.60 8.51 -10.15
CA PHE A 45 15.11 9.64 -10.92
C PHE A 45 16.14 10.75 -10.92
N SER A 46 16.33 11.37 -12.08
CA SER A 46 17.09 12.60 -12.21
C SER A 46 16.51 13.44 -13.32
N LYS A 47 16.71 14.75 -13.24
CA LYS A 47 16.39 15.68 -14.32
C LYS A 47 17.52 16.69 -14.41
N ASN A 48 18.09 16.84 -15.60
CA ASN A 48 19.24 17.73 -15.85
C ASN A 48 20.42 17.47 -14.88
N GLY A 49 20.71 16.20 -14.60
CA GLY A 49 21.76 15.79 -13.66
C GLY A 49 21.43 15.99 -12.17
N GLN A 50 20.28 16.57 -11.83
CA GLN A 50 19.85 16.73 -10.44
C GLN A 50 18.98 15.56 -9.99
N PRO A 51 19.25 14.96 -8.82
CA PRO A 51 18.47 13.86 -8.29
C PRO A 51 17.04 14.32 -7.94
N ILE A 52 16.05 13.49 -8.28
CA ILE A 52 14.67 13.65 -7.81
C ILE A 52 14.39 12.53 -6.83
N HIS A 53 13.85 12.85 -5.65
CA HIS A 53 13.63 11.85 -4.61
C HIS A 53 12.44 10.94 -4.92
N HIS A 54 12.54 9.71 -4.44
CA HIS A 54 11.41 8.81 -4.36
C HIS A 54 10.42 9.27 -3.28
N PHE A 55 9.15 8.86 -3.43
CA PHE A 55 8.16 9.01 -2.38
C PHE A 55 7.54 7.65 -2.06
N LEU A 56 7.53 7.29 -0.76
CA LEU A 56 7.01 6.02 -0.23
C LEU A 56 7.59 4.75 -0.91
N GLY A 57 8.73 4.87 -1.60
CA GLY A 57 9.32 3.78 -2.37
C GLY A 57 8.50 3.31 -3.58
N THR A 58 7.49 4.09 -4.02
CA THR A 58 6.63 3.75 -5.17
C THR A 58 6.73 4.78 -6.29
N SER A 59 6.68 6.07 -5.97
CA SER A 59 6.87 7.19 -6.92
C SER A 59 6.04 7.05 -8.20
N THR A 60 4.74 6.81 -8.06
CA THR A 60 3.83 6.41 -9.16
C THR A 60 3.43 7.54 -10.11
N PHE A 61 3.86 8.78 -9.85
CA PHE A 61 3.63 9.93 -10.75
C PHE A 61 4.76 10.05 -11.78
N SER A 62 5.01 8.97 -12.50
CA SER A 62 6.00 8.83 -13.56
C SER A 62 5.57 7.69 -14.49
N GLU A 63 5.84 7.80 -15.79
CA GLU A 63 5.54 6.73 -16.76
C GLU A 63 6.25 5.41 -16.41
N TYR A 64 7.44 5.52 -15.81
CA TYR A 64 8.21 4.39 -15.30
C TYR A 64 8.71 4.69 -13.88
N THR A 65 8.79 3.66 -13.04
CA THR A 65 9.33 3.75 -11.69
C THR A 65 10.09 2.47 -11.34
N VAL A 66 10.94 2.55 -10.32
CA VAL A 66 11.71 1.42 -9.78
C VAL A 66 11.27 1.21 -8.34
N VAL A 67 10.85 -0.01 -8.02
CA VAL A 67 10.23 -0.37 -6.74
C VAL A 67 10.90 -1.62 -6.19
N HIS A 68 11.04 -1.73 -4.87
CA HIS A 68 11.52 -2.96 -4.24
C HIS A 68 10.50 -4.09 -4.48
N VAL A 69 10.94 -5.29 -4.86
CA VAL A 69 10.03 -6.39 -5.23
C VAL A 69 9.02 -6.74 -4.14
N GLY A 70 9.42 -6.69 -2.86
CA GLY A 70 8.52 -6.90 -1.72
C GLY A 70 7.44 -5.82 -1.54
N CYS A 71 7.48 -4.74 -2.31
CA CYS A 71 6.45 -3.69 -2.37
C CYS A 71 5.61 -3.79 -3.67
N LEU A 72 5.74 -4.86 -4.46
CA LEU A 72 4.95 -5.11 -5.65
C LEU A 72 4.02 -6.31 -5.42
N ALA A 73 2.71 -6.07 -5.48
CA ALA A 73 1.73 -7.14 -5.49
C ALA A 73 1.41 -7.54 -6.94
N LYS A 74 1.78 -8.75 -7.35
CA LYS A 74 1.31 -9.34 -8.61
C LYS A 74 -0.19 -9.63 -8.49
N ILE A 75 -0.97 -9.19 -9.49
CA ILE A 75 -2.43 -9.31 -9.50
C ILE A 75 -2.93 -10.09 -10.71
N ASN A 76 -4.23 -10.37 -10.74
CA ASN A 76 -4.91 -11.02 -11.87
C ASN A 76 -4.63 -10.25 -13.17
N PRO A 77 -4.12 -10.91 -14.24
CA PRO A 77 -3.84 -10.27 -15.53
C PRO A 77 -5.10 -9.71 -16.22
N GLU A 78 -6.30 -10.15 -15.87
CA GLU A 78 -7.57 -9.64 -16.40
C GLU A 78 -8.07 -8.39 -15.67
N ALA A 79 -7.51 -8.05 -14.51
CA ALA A 79 -7.97 -6.90 -13.73
C ALA A 79 -7.78 -5.56 -14.49
N PRO A 80 -8.81 -4.70 -14.57
CA PRO A 80 -8.72 -3.39 -15.21
C PRO A 80 -7.92 -2.42 -14.32
N LEU A 81 -6.70 -2.06 -14.75
CA LEU A 81 -5.74 -1.27 -13.96
C LEU A 81 -6.26 0.13 -13.60
N ASP A 82 -7.09 0.71 -14.45
CA ASP A 82 -7.76 2.00 -14.25
C ASP A 82 -8.81 1.96 -13.12
N LYS A 83 -9.22 0.77 -12.69
CA LYS A 83 -10.12 0.57 -11.55
C LYS A 83 -9.37 0.09 -10.31
N VAL A 84 -8.54 -0.94 -10.45
CA VAL A 84 -7.94 -1.62 -9.27
C VAL A 84 -6.76 -0.87 -8.68
N CYS A 85 -6.26 0.19 -9.33
CA CYS A 85 -5.16 0.99 -8.81
C CYS A 85 -5.44 1.59 -7.42
N VAL A 86 -6.70 1.90 -7.09
CA VAL A 86 -7.10 2.46 -5.78
C VAL A 86 -6.99 1.48 -4.62
N LEU A 87 -6.85 0.18 -4.91
CA LEU A 87 -6.69 -0.88 -3.91
C LEU A 87 -5.30 -0.88 -3.26
N SER A 88 -4.32 -0.13 -3.78
CA SER A 88 -2.95 -0.13 -3.25
C SER A 88 -2.74 0.74 -2.01
N CYS A 89 -3.77 1.50 -1.59
CA CYS A 89 -3.71 2.38 -0.43
C CYS A 89 -5.09 2.55 0.22
N GLY A 90 -5.72 3.71 0.08
CA GLY A 90 -6.83 4.15 0.93
C GLY A 90 -8.05 3.23 0.98
N ILE A 91 -8.44 2.62 -0.14
CA ILE A 91 -9.58 1.70 -0.16
C ILE A 91 -9.31 0.47 0.70
N SER A 92 -8.16 -0.19 0.49
CA SER A 92 -7.79 -1.37 1.28
C SER A 92 -7.53 -1.04 2.76
N THR A 93 -7.03 0.17 3.06
CA THR A 93 -6.89 0.63 4.45
C THR A 93 -8.24 0.70 5.15
N GLY A 94 -9.25 1.33 4.55
CA GLY A 94 -10.58 1.44 5.14
C GLY A 94 -11.28 0.09 5.24
N LEU A 95 -11.29 -0.66 4.14
CA LEU A 95 -11.94 -1.97 4.07
C LEU A 95 -11.33 -2.95 5.09
N GLY A 96 -10.00 -3.01 5.16
CA GLY A 96 -9.28 -3.85 6.11
C GLY A 96 -9.46 -3.42 7.56
N ALA A 97 -9.55 -2.10 7.84
CA ALA A 97 -9.84 -1.61 9.18
C ALA A 97 -11.18 -2.16 9.69
N THR A 98 -12.20 -2.23 8.84
CA THR A 98 -13.49 -2.78 9.24
C THR A 98 -13.47 -4.31 9.31
N LEU A 99 -13.07 -4.98 8.23
CA LEU A 99 -13.21 -6.45 8.11
C LEU A 99 -12.17 -7.23 8.93
N ASN A 100 -10.95 -6.71 9.06
CA ASN A 100 -9.84 -7.45 9.67
C ASN A 100 -9.54 -7.00 11.10
N VAL A 101 -9.91 -5.76 11.47
CA VAL A 101 -9.60 -5.21 12.80
C VAL A 101 -10.85 -5.03 13.63
N ALA A 102 -11.83 -4.23 13.17
CA ALA A 102 -13.04 -3.94 13.94
C ALA A 102 -13.99 -5.14 14.05
N LYS A 103 -14.13 -5.92 12.96
CA LYS A 103 -14.94 -7.15 12.87
C LYS A 103 -16.36 -6.98 13.45
N PRO A 104 -17.15 -5.98 12.99
CA PRO A 104 -18.51 -5.80 13.49
C PRO A 104 -19.36 -7.03 13.19
N THR A 105 -20.21 -7.43 14.13
CA THR A 105 -21.15 -8.53 13.93
C THR A 105 -22.41 -8.03 13.22
N LYS A 106 -23.15 -8.94 12.58
CA LYS A 106 -24.42 -8.60 11.91
C LYS A 106 -25.39 -7.90 12.86
N GLY A 107 -25.93 -6.76 12.42
CA GLY A 107 -26.83 -5.92 13.22
C GLY A 107 -26.14 -4.84 14.06
N SER A 108 -24.81 -4.78 14.05
CA SER A 108 -24.05 -3.69 14.70
C SER A 108 -24.38 -2.33 14.08
N THR A 109 -24.36 -1.29 14.92
CA THR A 109 -24.33 0.11 14.46
C THR A 109 -22.88 0.58 14.42
N VAL A 110 -22.40 1.04 13.28
CA VAL A 110 -21.01 1.46 13.07
C VAL A 110 -20.95 2.98 12.86
N ALA A 111 -20.11 3.67 13.64
CA ALA A 111 -19.82 5.08 13.44
C ALA A 111 -18.49 5.24 12.69
N ILE A 112 -18.49 6.06 11.64
CA ILE A 112 -17.31 6.31 10.80
C ILE A 112 -17.02 7.81 10.81
N PHE A 113 -15.83 8.17 11.28
CA PHE A 113 -15.38 9.56 11.36
C PHE A 113 -14.49 9.88 10.16
N GLY A 114 -15.01 10.71 9.25
CA GLY A 114 -14.36 11.10 7.99
C GLY A 114 -14.92 10.33 6.80
N LEU A 115 -15.22 11.04 5.70
CA LEU A 115 -15.88 10.51 4.50
C LEU A 115 -15.02 10.64 3.23
N GLY A 116 -13.70 10.61 3.39
CA GLY A 116 -12.76 10.42 2.28
C GLY A 116 -12.73 8.97 1.81
N ALA A 117 -11.82 8.63 0.88
CA ALA A 117 -11.70 7.28 0.32
C ALA A 117 -11.58 6.18 1.39
N VAL A 118 -10.80 6.41 2.45
CA VAL A 118 -10.64 5.46 3.57
C VAL A 118 -11.96 5.27 4.31
N GLY A 119 -12.65 6.36 4.66
CA GLY A 119 -13.91 6.30 5.40
C GLY A 119 -15.03 5.62 4.62
N LEU A 120 -15.14 5.93 3.32
CA LEU A 120 -16.11 5.29 2.43
C LEU A 120 -15.83 3.79 2.26
N ALA A 121 -14.56 3.39 2.16
CA ALA A 121 -14.20 1.97 2.10
C ALA A 121 -14.42 1.24 3.44
N ALA A 122 -14.24 1.94 4.58
CA ALA A 122 -14.61 1.40 5.88
C ALA A 122 -16.14 1.20 5.98
N ALA A 123 -16.93 2.10 5.40
CA ALA A 123 -18.39 1.99 5.32
C ALA A 123 -18.81 0.79 4.46
N GLU A 124 -18.15 0.61 3.31
CA GLU A 124 -18.37 -0.56 2.47
C GLU A 124 -18.02 -1.86 3.21
N GLY A 125 -16.91 -1.88 3.97
CA GLY A 125 -16.57 -3.02 4.82
C GLY A 125 -17.57 -3.30 5.93
N ALA A 126 -18.29 -2.30 6.43
CA ALA A 126 -19.34 -2.49 7.44
C ALA A 126 -20.66 -2.98 6.83
N ARG A 127 -20.86 -2.71 5.53
CA ARG A 127 -22.04 -3.13 4.77
C ARG A 127 -21.97 -4.61 4.35
N LEU A 128 -20.77 -5.10 4.05
CA LEU A 128 -20.47 -6.50 3.70
C LEU A 128 -20.69 -7.43 4.89
#